data_AF-A0A7S0P8F2-F1
#
_entry.id   AF-A0A7S0P8F2-F1
#
_cell.length_a   1.000
_cell.length_b   1.000
_cell.length_c   1.000
_cell.angle_alpha   90.00
_cell.angle_beta   90.00
_cell.angle_gamma   90.00
#
_symmetry.space_group_name_H-M   'P 1'
#
loop_
_entity.id
_entity.type
_entity.pdbx_description
1 polymer ?
#
loop_
_entity_poly.entity_id
_entity_poly.type
_entity_poly.pdbx_seq_one_letter_code
_entity_poly.pdbx_strand_id
1 'polypeptide(L)'
;RACAERGLRIGKPLMKDMVRTSDAVPSVDEDGTMHWPVTLLFPARGISEMVQSCAESASVRDLVAAMLPATRGSGPPAPWDTEGAYTVDNVSVFYRTHET
;
A
#
# COMPACT_ATOMS: atom_id res chain seq x y z
N ARG A 1 -2.85 4.22 -21.37
CA ARG A 1 -3.95 5.17 -21.72
C ARG A 1 -4.74 5.57 -20.48
N ALA A 2 -5.29 4.62 -19.73
CA ALA A 2 -6.09 4.87 -18.51
C ALA A 2 -5.41 5.78 -17.45
N CYS A 3 -4.09 5.69 -17.23
CA CYS A 3 -3.39 6.58 -16.30
C CYS A 3 -3.41 8.05 -16.76
N ALA A 4 -3.23 8.30 -18.06
CA ALA A 4 -3.20 9.65 -18.62
C ALA A 4 -4.60 10.30 -18.60
N GLU A 5 -5.65 9.52 -18.88
CA GLU A 5 -7.05 9.98 -18.81
C GLU A 5 -7.46 10.38 -17.38
N ARG A 6 -6.79 9.83 -16.36
CA ARG A 6 -6.96 10.16 -14.94
C ARG A 6 -5.99 11.26 -14.45
N GLY A 7 -5.19 11.84 -15.33
CA GLY A 7 -4.21 12.86 -14.98
C GLY A 7 -3.07 12.37 -14.07
N LEU A 8 -2.81 11.06 -14.03
CA LEU A 8 -1.77 10.48 -13.18
C LEU A 8 -0.37 10.76 -13.72
N ARG A 9 0.55 11.10 -12.82
CA ARG A 9 1.96 11.34 -13.12
C ARG A 9 2.78 10.13 -12.69
N ILE A 10 3.41 9.46 -13.65
CA ILE A 10 4.28 8.31 -13.39
C ILE A 10 5.73 8.78 -13.37
N GLY A 11 6.35 8.73 -12.19
CA GLY A 11 7.75 9.09 -11.98
C GLY A 11 8.66 7.88 -11.82
N LYS A 12 9.97 8.14 -11.72
CA LYS A 12 10.94 7.10 -11.32
C LYS A 12 10.64 6.64 -9.89
N PRO A 13 10.92 5.38 -9.52
CA PRO A 13 10.70 4.93 -8.15
C PRO A 13 11.63 5.69 -7.19
N LEU A 14 11.06 6.21 -6.09
CA LEU A 14 11.77 6.99 -5.08
C LEU A 14 12.36 6.15 -3.93
N MET A 15 11.89 4.92 -3.76
CA MET A 15 12.29 4.02 -2.66
C MET A 15 12.74 2.65 -3.19
N LYS A 16 13.55 2.65 -4.25
CA LYS A 16 13.98 1.44 -4.99
C LYS A 16 14.58 0.36 -4.08
N ASP A 17 15.35 0.76 -3.08
CA ASP A 17 16.05 -0.18 -2.19
C ASP A 17 15.15 -0.77 -1.10
N MET A 18 13.93 -0.23 -0.92
CA MET A 18 12.99 -0.68 0.10
C MET A 18 11.77 -1.42 -0.46
N VAL A 19 11.62 -1.48 -1.79
CA VAL A 19 10.49 -2.14 -2.45
C VAL A 19 10.96 -3.49 -2.98
N ARG A 20 10.33 -4.57 -2.51
CA ARG A 20 10.52 -5.91 -3.11
C ARG A 20 10.00 -5.91 -4.56
N THR A 21 10.78 -6.49 -5.47
CA THR A 21 10.33 -6.74 -6.85
C THR A 21 9.14 -7.70 -6.83
N SER A 22 8.11 -7.37 -7.59
CA SER A 22 6.89 -8.16 -7.76
C SER A 22 6.45 -8.11 -9.21
N ASP A 23 5.83 -9.19 -9.68
CA ASP A 23 5.22 -9.27 -11.02
C ASP A 23 3.82 -8.64 -11.05
N ALA A 24 3.33 -8.13 -9.92
CA ALA A 24 2.04 -7.45 -9.85
C ALA A 24 2.08 -6.15 -10.67
N VAL A 25 1.10 -5.99 -11.56
CA VAL A 25 0.98 -4.85 -12.49
C VAL A 25 -0.37 -4.16 -12.33
N PRO A 26 -0.45 -2.84 -12.59
CA PRO A 26 -1.74 -2.15 -12.61
C PRO A 26 -2.67 -2.76 -13.66
N SER A 27 -3.95 -2.89 -13.31
CA SER A 27 -5.00 -3.41 -14.20
C SER A 27 -6.25 -2.54 -14.16
N VAL A 28 -7.16 -2.75 -15.10
CA VAL A 28 -8.48 -2.10 -15.13
C VAL A 28 -9.51 -3.22 -15.21
N ASP A 29 -10.51 -3.19 -14.33
CA ASP A 29 -11.59 -4.17 -14.33
C ASP A 29 -12.69 -3.85 -15.35
N GLU A 30 -13.72 -4.68 -15.41
CA GLU A 30 -14.84 -4.57 -16.36
C GLU A 30 -15.65 -3.28 -16.16
N ASP A 31 -15.71 -2.76 -14.93
CA ASP A 31 -16.38 -1.51 -14.59
C ASP A 31 -15.51 -0.27 -14.89
N GLY A 32 -14.30 -0.49 -15.41
CA GLY A 32 -13.36 0.56 -15.74
C GLY A 32 -12.59 1.10 -14.53
N THR A 33 -12.69 0.45 -13.36
CA THR A 33 -11.97 0.83 -12.14
C THR A 33 -10.53 0.37 -12.23
N MET A 34 -9.60 1.28 -11.91
CA MET A 34 -8.18 0.93 -11.89
C MET A 34 -7.79 0.24 -10.59
N HIS A 35 -7.03 -0.84 -10.71
CA HIS A 35 -6.45 -1.57 -9.59
C HIS A 35 -4.93 -1.42 -9.59
N TRP A 36 -4.39 -1.05 -8.44
CA TRP A 36 -2.98 -0.77 -8.24
C TRP A 36 -2.33 -1.81 -7.34
N PRO A 37 -1.18 -2.36 -7.73
CA PRO A 37 -0.28 -2.97 -6.78
C PRO A 37 0.32 -1.87 -5.89
N VAL A 38 0.20 -2.02 -4.57
CA VAL A 38 0.66 -1.01 -3.59
C VAL A 38 1.62 -1.65 -2.61
N THR A 39 2.78 -1.02 -2.39
CA THR A 39 3.75 -1.45 -1.39
C THR A 39 3.64 -0.57 -0.14
N LEU A 40 3.38 -1.21 1.00
CA LEU A 40 3.46 -0.59 2.32
C LEU A 40 4.85 -0.79 2.89
N LEU A 41 5.47 0.30 3.33
CA LEU A 41 6.81 0.30 3.91
C LEU A 41 6.69 0.44 5.43
N PHE A 42 7.43 -0.39 6.16
CA PHE A 42 7.54 -0.32 7.62
C PHE A 42 9.01 -0.03 8.00
N PRO A 43 9.47 1.23 7.89
CA PRO A 43 10.89 1.56 7.98
C PRO A 43 11.53 1.19 9.32
N ALA A 44 10.78 1.32 10.42
CA ALA A 44 11.26 0.99 11.77
C ALA A 44 11.63 -0.50 11.93
N ARG A 45 11.07 -1.38 11.09
CA ARG A 45 11.38 -2.82 11.06
C ARG A 45 12.23 -3.21 9.85
N GLY A 46 12.48 -2.28 8.92
CA GLY A 46 13.24 -2.55 7.70
C GLY A 46 12.55 -3.52 6.74
N ILE A 47 11.21 -3.56 6.74
CA ILE A 47 10.42 -4.47 5.89
C ILE A 47 9.44 -3.72 5.01
N SER A 48 8.95 -4.43 3.99
CA SER A 48 7.89 -3.98 3.08
C SER A 48 6.91 -5.12 2.83
N GLU A 49 5.63 -4.79 2.79
CA GLU A 49 4.56 -5.71 2.39
C GLU A 49 3.83 -5.19 1.16
N MET A 50 3.26 -6.10 0.36
CA MET A 50 2.57 -5.73 -0.86
C MET A 50 1.10 -6.12 -0.83
N VAL A 51 0.24 -5.15 -1.11
CA VAL A 51 -1.15 -5.38 -1.48
C VAL A 51 -1.20 -5.50 -3.00
N GLN A 52 -1.51 -6.69 -3.50
CA GLN A 52 -1.39 -7.02 -4.93
C GLN A 52 -2.39 -6.27 -5.82
N SER A 53 -3.57 -5.96 -5.28
CA SER A 53 -4.64 -5.28 -6.00
C SER A 53 -5.40 -4.36 -5.05
N CYS A 54 -5.30 -3.06 -5.29
CA CYS A 54 -6.01 -2.02 -4.56
C CYS A 54 -6.81 -1.17 -5.56
N ALA A 55 -8.13 -1.19 -5.45
CA ALA A 55 -8.98 -0.32 -6.26
C ALA A 55 -8.62 1.15 -6.03
N GLU A 56 -8.64 1.97 -7.08
CA GLU A 56 -8.36 3.41 -7.00
C GLU A 56 -9.36 4.19 -6.13
N SER A 57 -10.54 3.60 -5.90
CA SER A 57 -11.57 4.12 -5.01
C SER A 57 -11.37 3.75 -3.53
N ALA A 58 -10.44 2.83 -3.22
CA ALA A 58 -10.17 2.41 -1.85
C ALA A 58 -9.50 3.54 -1.07
N SER A 59 -9.91 3.71 0.20
CA SER A 59 -9.27 4.68 1.07
C SER A 59 -7.90 4.15 1.56
N VAL A 60 -7.04 5.06 2.03
CA VAL A 60 -5.79 4.68 2.71
C VAL A 60 -6.08 3.80 3.93
N ARG A 61 -7.20 4.01 4.63
CA ARG A 61 -7.61 3.17 5.76
C ARG A 61 -7.93 1.75 5.29
N ASP A 62 -8.62 1.57 4.18
CA ASP A 62 -8.93 0.24 3.63
C ASP A 62 -7.67 -0.52 3.26
N LEU A 63 -6.70 0.17 2.64
CA LEU A 63 -5.39 -0.39 2.30
C LEU A 63 -4.64 -0.89 3.56
N VAL A 64 -4.63 -0.09 4.63
CA VAL A 64 -3.97 -0.48 5.88
C VAL A 64 -4.73 -1.62 6.58
N ALA A 65 -6.06 -1.59 6.57
CA ALA A 65 -6.92 -2.61 7.15
C ALA A 65 -6.82 -3.97 6.45
N ALA A 66 -6.35 -4.00 5.19
CA ALA A 66 -6.04 -5.24 4.49
C ALA A 66 -4.86 -6.02 5.11
N MET A 67 -3.99 -5.34 5.85
CA MET A 67 -2.74 -5.91 6.38
C MET A 67 -2.65 -5.90 7.90
N LEU A 68 -3.32 -4.95 8.57
CA LEU A 68 -3.21 -4.74 10.00
C LEU A 68 -4.56 -4.92 10.71
N PRO A 69 -4.57 -5.44 11.96
CA PRO A 69 -5.78 -5.47 12.77
C PRO A 69 -6.26 -4.04 13.09
N ALA A 70 -7.56 -3.87 13.30
CA ALA A 70 -8.16 -2.57 13.64
C ALA A 70 -7.59 -2.00 14.94
N THR A 71 -7.61 -2.80 16.01
CA THR A 71 -7.06 -2.48 17.33
C THR A 71 -6.27 -3.66 17.88
N ARG A 72 -5.52 -3.43 18.96
CA ARG A 72 -4.74 -4.50 19.61
C ARG A 72 -5.69 -5.60 20.10
N GLY A 73 -5.44 -6.84 19.67
CA GLY A 73 -6.25 -8.00 20.03
C GLY A 73 -7.57 -8.16 19.24
N SER A 74 -7.88 -7.28 18.28
CA SER A 74 -9.09 -7.44 17.44
C SER A 74 -8.93 -8.49 16.33
N GLY A 75 -7.75 -9.08 16.20
CA GLY A 75 -7.39 -10.06 15.17
C GLY A 75 -5.94 -10.52 15.31
N PRO A 76 -5.51 -11.50 14.51
CA PRO A 76 -4.11 -11.89 14.48
C PRO A 76 -3.25 -10.72 13.99
N PRO A 77 -2.10 -10.44 14.62
CA PRO A 77 -1.15 -9.49 14.07
C PRO A 77 -0.57 -10.03 12.77
N ALA A 78 0.05 -9.14 11.99
CA ALA A 78 0.86 -9.57 10.86
C ALA A 78 1.98 -10.53 11.35
N PRO A 79 2.39 -11.54 10.57
CA PRO A 79 3.37 -12.54 11.03
C PRO A 79 4.71 -11.96 11.49
N TRP A 80 5.06 -10.77 10.99
CA TRP A 80 6.27 -10.03 11.35
C TRP A 80 6.09 -9.10 12.57
N ASP A 81 4.85 -8.83 13.00
CA ASP A 81 4.52 -7.96 14.14
C ASP A 81 4.26 -8.78 15.40
N THR A 82 5.28 -9.47 15.90
CA THR A 82 5.16 -10.34 17.08
C THR A 82 4.77 -9.61 18.37
N GLU A 83 5.01 -8.30 18.43
CA GLU A 83 4.66 -7.44 19.58
C GLU A 83 3.22 -6.89 19.51
N GLY A 84 2.58 -6.98 18.33
CA GLY A 84 1.26 -6.40 18.07
C GLY A 84 1.29 -4.87 18.16
N ALA A 85 2.37 -4.25 17.67
CA ALA A 85 2.60 -2.81 17.75
C ALA A 85 1.87 -2.03 16.65
N TYR A 86 1.47 -2.70 15.56
CA TYR A 86 0.89 -2.07 14.39
C TYR A 86 -0.61 -2.41 14.27
N THR A 87 -1.43 -1.37 14.38
CA THR A 87 -2.89 -1.46 14.21
C THR A 87 -3.36 -0.29 13.37
N VAL A 88 -4.52 -0.41 12.71
CA VAL A 88 -5.10 0.67 11.89
C VAL A 88 -5.21 1.97 12.70
N ASP A 89 -5.63 1.88 13.96
CA ASP A 89 -5.86 3.06 14.81
C ASP A 89 -4.59 3.67 15.43
N ASN A 90 -3.42 3.06 15.24
CA ASN A 90 -2.16 3.49 15.87
C ASN A 90 -1.02 3.72 14.87
N VAL A 91 -1.32 3.81 13.58
CA VAL A 91 -0.32 4.10 12.54
C VAL A 91 -0.61 5.44 11.86
N SER A 92 0.47 6.11 11.45
CA SER A 92 0.42 7.25 10.55
C SER A 92 1.00 6.85 9.21
N VAL A 93 0.30 7.20 8.12
CA VAL A 93 0.73 6.89 6.76
C VAL A 93 1.32 8.14 6.12
N PHE A 94 2.49 7.97 5.53
CA PHE A 94 3.21 9.02 4.81
C PHE A 94 3.51 8.54 3.39
N TYR A 95 3.58 9.48 2.45
CA TYR A 95 4.01 9.22 1.08
C TYR A 95 5.05 10.26 0.66
N ARG A 96 5.87 9.90 -0.32
CA ARG A 96 6.85 10.81 -0.93
C ARG A 96 6.50 10.99 -2.39
N THR A 97 6.49 12.23 -2.85
CA THR A 97 6.36 12.56 -4.28
C THR A 97 7.69 13.07 -4.81
N HIS A 98 7.83 13.12 -6.14
CA HIS A 98 8.85 13.97 -6.74
C HIS A 98 8.49 15.42 -6.41
N GLU A 99 9.49 16.24 -6.08
CA GLU A 99 9.32 17.69 -5.98
C GLU A 99 8.82 18.18 -7.34
N THR A 100 7.73 18.95 -7.35
CA THR A 100 7.15 19.55 -8.57
C THR A 100 7.90 20.79 -8.98
#